data_AF-A0A109RDD0-F1
#
_entry.id   AF-A0A109RDD0-F1
#
_cell.length_a   1.000
_cell.length_b   1.000
_cell.length_c   1.000
_cell.angle_alpha   90.00
_cell.angle_beta   90.00
_cell.angle_gamma   90.00
#
_symmetry.space_group_name_H-M   'P 1'
#
loop_
_entity.id
_entity.type
_entity.pdbx_description
1 polymer ?
#
loop_
_entity_poly.entity_id
_entity_poly.type
_entity_poly.pdbx_seq_one_letter_code
_entity_poly.pdbx_strand_id
1 'polypeptide(L)' 'MAKKKQVPLRISDKLYQELAAWAEDDFRSINGQIEYLLTACVKQHKKNGKYVSESQDDHFEPERV' A
#
# COMPACT_ATOMS: atom_id res chain seq x y z
N MET A 1 11.22 -20.88 -5.06
CA MET A 1 10.28 -19.75 -4.88
C MET A 1 9.26 -20.16 -3.82
N ALA A 2 9.19 -19.48 -2.67
CA ALA A 2 8.14 -19.75 -1.69
C ALA A 2 6.76 -19.53 -2.34
N LYS A 3 5.82 -20.44 -2.09
CA LYS A 3 4.47 -20.37 -2.67
C LYS A 3 3.79 -19.08 -2.20
N LYS A 4 3.51 -18.14 -3.11
CA LYS A 4 2.73 -16.93 -2.81
C LYS A 4 1.33 -17.37 -2.39
N LYS A 5 0.94 -17.08 -1.15
CA LYS A 5 -0.44 -17.31 -0.69
C LYS A 5 -1.32 -16.23 -1.31
N GLN A 6 -2.31 -16.62 -2.10
CA GLN A 6 -3.35 -15.70 -2.54
C GLN A 6 -4.32 -15.49 -1.40
N VAL A 7 -4.54 -14.23 -1.02
CA VAL A 7 -5.44 -13.84 0.06
C VAL A 7 -6.46 -12.87 -0.55
N PRO A 8 -7.77 -13.08 -0.39
CA PRO A 8 -8.75 -12.11 -0.86
C PRO A 8 -8.58 -10.81 -0.05
N LEU A 9 -8.35 -9.71 -0.76
CA LEU A 9 -8.21 -8.38 -0.18
C LEU A 9 -9.48 -7.58 -0.45
N ARG A 10 -10.09 -7.02 0.60
CA ARG A 10 -11.23 -6.11 0.48
C ARG A 10 -10.71 -4.68 0.52
N ILE A 11 -10.99 -3.91 -0.52
CA ILE A 11 -10.65 -2.50 -0.67
C ILE A 11 -11.80 -1.79 -1.40
N SER A 12 -11.94 -0.49 -1.20
CA SER A 12 -12.93 0.30 -1.94
C SER A 12 -12.52 0.42 -3.42
N ASP A 13 -13.51 0.53 -4.30
CA ASP A 13 -13.27 0.68 -5.74
C ASP A 13 -12.43 1.93 -6.04
N LYS A 14 -12.72 3.04 -5.34
CA LYS A 14 -11.96 4.29 -5.50
C LYS A 14 -10.47 4.09 -5.22
N LEU A 15 -10.12 3.44 -4.10
CA LEU A 15 -8.73 3.17 -3.75
C LEU A 15 -8.07 2.23 -4.76
N TYR A 16 -8.80 1.22 -5.25
CA TYR A 16 -8.28 0.34 -6.30
C TYR A 16 -7.90 1.11 -7.56
N GLN A 17 -8.75 2.03 -8.02
CA GLN A 17 -8.49 2.84 -9.21
C GLN A 17 -7.28 3.77 -9.01
N GLU A 18 -7.15 4.40 -7.84
CA GLU A 18 -5.98 5.24 -7.52
C GLU A 18 -4.68 4.42 -7.53
N LEU A 19 -4.70 3.21 -6.95
CA LEU A 19 -3.56 2.29 -6.98
C LEU A 19 -3.25 1.78 -8.40
N ALA A 20 -4.27 1.56 -9.23
CA ALA A 20 -4.12 1.13 -10.61
C ALA A 20 -3.44 2.21 -11.46
N ALA A 21 -3.92 3.45 -11.37
CA ALA A 21 -3.33 4.60 -12.07
C ALA A 21 -1.87 4.80 -11.66
N TRP A 22 -1.58 4.75 -10.36
CA TRP A 22 -0.19 4.87 -9.89
C TRP A 22 0.69 3.71 -10.39
N ALA A 23 0.17 2.47 -10.40
CA ALA A 23 0.92 1.35 -10.94
C ALA A 23 1.22 1.54 -12.43
N GLU A 24 0.28 2.09 -13.20
CA GLU A 24 0.43 2.40 -14.63
C GLU A 24 1.51 3.47 -14.85
N ASP A 25 1.50 4.56 -14.08
CA ASP A 25 2.52 5.62 -14.13
C ASP A 25 3.94 5.08 -13.88
N ASP A 26 4.07 4.12 -12.96
CA ASP A 26 5.33 3.46 -12.60
C ASP A 26 5.68 2.26 -13.51
N PHE A 27 4.89 1.96 -14.54
CA PHE A 27 4.99 0.77 -15.40
C PHE A 27 5.06 -0.56 -14.62
N ARG A 28 4.26 -0.68 -13.55
CA ARG A 28 4.17 -1.86 -12.68
C ARG A 28 2.80 -2.52 -12.79
N SER A 29 2.75 -3.82 -12.51
CA SER A 29 1.46 -4.48 -12.27
C SER A 29 0.84 -3.97 -10.97
N ILE A 30 -0.49 -3.92 -10.91
CA ILE A 30 -1.21 -3.51 -9.70
C ILE A 30 -0.89 -4.38 -8.48
N ASN A 31 -0.75 -5.70 -8.66
CA ASN A 31 -0.34 -6.61 -7.57
C ASN A 31 1.08 -6.30 -7.09
N GLY A 32 1.98 -5.94 -8.00
CA GLY A 32 3.34 -5.50 -7.66
C GLY A 32 3.34 -4.20 -6.88
N GLN A 33 2.48 -3.24 -7.26
CA GLN A 33 2.32 -1.99 -6.53
C GLN A 33 1.78 -2.20 -5.12
N ILE A 34 0.74 -3.03 -4.97
CA ILE A 34 0.18 -3.41 -3.66
C ILE A 34 1.26 -4.10 -2.80
N GLU A 35 2.00 -5.06 -3.36
CA GLU A 35 3.08 -5.78 -2.65
C GLU A 35 4.18 -4.81 -2.19
N TYR A 36 4.57 -3.85 -3.03
CA TYR A 36 5.55 -2.83 -2.71
C TYR A 36 5.10 -1.95 -1.52
N LEU A 37 3.88 -1.41 -1.59
CA LEU A 37 3.35 -0.52 -0.55
C LEU A 37 3.21 -1.22 0.80
N LEU A 38 2.65 -2.43 0.81
CA LEU A 38 2.53 -3.23 2.04
C LEU A 38 3.90 -3.56 2.61
N THR A 39 4.87 -3.91 1.76
CA THR A 39 6.25 -4.19 2.20
C THR A 39 6.92 -2.95 2.77
N ALA A 40 6.74 -1.78 2.15
CA ALA A 40 7.28 -0.51 2.61
C ALA A 40 6.69 -0.13 3.98
N CYS A 41 5.36 -0.22 4.13
CA CYS A 41 4.66 0.05 5.39
C CYS A 41 5.17 -0.86 6.52
N VAL A 42 5.28 -2.18 6.28
CA VAL A 42 5.80 -3.12 7.29
C VAL A 42 7.27 -2.82 7.64
N LYS A 43 8.11 -2.50 6.66
CA LYS A 43 9.51 -2.14 6.92
C LYS A 43 9.63 -0.87 7.76
N GLN A 44 8.80 0.13 7.48
CA GLN A 44 8.74 1.35 8.25
C GLN A 44 8.28 1.09 9.67
N HIS A 45 7.17 0.36 9.84
CA HIS A 45 6.66 -0.01 11.16
C HIS A 45 7.70 -0.77 12.00
N LYS A 46 8.49 -1.66 11.39
CA LYS A 46 9.61 -2.32 12.07
C LYS A 46 10.75 -1.38 12.46
N LYS A 47 10.97 -0.30 11.71
CA LYS A 47 12.05 0.67 11.96
C LYS A 47 11.70 1.68 13.04
N ASN A 48 10.50 2.26 12.99
CA ASN A 48 10.11 3.40 13.82
C ASN A 48 8.75 3.25 14.50
N GLY A 49 8.07 2.10 14.37
CA GLY A 49 6.75 1.85 14.94
C GLY A 49 5.60 2.58 14.23
N LYS A 50 5.87 3.38 13.19
CA LYS A 50 4.88 4.21 12.51
C LYS A 50 4.35 3.52 11.26
N TYR A 51 3.09 3.81 10.92
CA TYR A 51 2.41 3.23 9.76
C TYR A 51 2.60 4.06 8.47
N VAL A 52 3.03 5.32 8.61
CA VAL A 52 3.22 6.28 7.52
C VAL A 52 4.49 7.10 7.78
N SER A 53 5.20 7.50 6.72
CA SER A 53 6.38 8.37 6.81
C SER A 53 6.00 9.77 7.23
N GLU A 54 6.78 10.35 8.14
CA GLU A 54 6.61 11.70 8.68
C GLU A 54 7.07 12.81 7.72
N SER A 55 7.23 12.52 6.42
CA SER A 55 7.88 13.44 5.47
C SER A 55 7.12 13.56 4.15
N GLN A 56 5.79 13.71 4.24
CA GLN A 56 4.98 14.34 3.21
C GLN A 56 3.66 14.79 3.83
N ASP A 57 3.39 16.08 3.73
CA ASP A 57 2.29 16.79 4.38
C ASP A 57 0.89 16.26 4.00
N ASP A 58 0.06 16.25 5.05
CA ASP A 58 -1.39 16.45 5.13
C ASP A 58 -2.39 15.52 4.41
N HIS A 59 -3.27 14.96 5.25
CA HIS A 59 -4.58 14.39 4.93
C HIS A 59 -4.68 12.88 4.64
N PHE A 60 -4.14 12.05 5.52
CA PHE A 60 -4.77 10.75 5.81
C PHE A 60 -5.33 10.82 7.23
N GLU A 61 -6.60 11.21 7.36
CA GLU A 61 -7.37 10.97 8.59
C GLU A 61 -7.77 9.50 8.56
N PRO A 62 -7.08 8.58 9.28
CA PRO A 62 -7.66 7.27 9.49
C PRO A 62 -8.93 7.50 10.31
N GLU A 63 -10.11 7.32 9.72
CA GLU A 63 -11.34 7.18 10.49
C GLU A 63 -11.08 6.10 11.55
N ARG A 64 -10.91 6.57 12.80
CA ARG A 64 -10.80 5.69 13.95
C ARG A 64 -12.20 5.12 14.16
N VAL A 65 -12.36 3.84 13.85
CA VAL A 65 -13.49 3.03 14.30
C VAL A 65 -13.34 2.77 15.80
#